data_AF-A0A968BXT8-F1
#
_entry.id   AF-A0A968BXT8-F1
#
_cell.length_a   1.000
_cell.length_b   1.000
_cell.length_c   1.000
_cell.angle_alpha   90.00
_cell.angle_beta   90.00
_cell.angle_gamma   90.00
#
_symmetry.space_group_name_H-M   'P 1'
#
loop_
_entity.id
_entity.type
_entity.pdbx_description
1 polymer ?
#
loop_
_entity_poly.entity_id
_entity_poly.type
_entity_poly.pdbx_seq_one_letter_code
_entity_poly.pdbx_strand_id
1 'polypeptide(L)'
;NFVNQELYGAPTDLPWAVYIDPQHRLEPFLENAYYHPLFLYESIWNLGNLALLIWLNRRGGDRLEKGDLFLVYLVTYFFGR
;
A
#
# COMPACT_ATOMS: atom_id res chain seq x y z
N ASN A 1 -11.26 2.73 3.20
CA ASN A 1 -10.34 2.95 2.05
C ASN A 1 -11.02 2.81 0.68
N PHE A 2 -11.00 1.68 -0.04
CA PHE A 2 -11.54 1.64 -1.42
C PHE A 2 -13.08 1.77 -1.50
N VAL A 3 -13.81 0.91 -0.78
CA VAL A 3 -15.30 0.93 -0.80
C VAL A 3 -15.86 2.24 -0.26
N ASN A 4 -15.25 2.76 0.81
CA ASN A 4 -15.64 4.03 1.42
C ASN A 4 -15.07 5.26 0.68
N GLN A 5 -14.22 5.06 -0.34
CA GLN A 5 -13.50 6.11 -1.07
C GLN A 5 -12.76 7.14 -0.17
N GLU A 6 -12.25 6.70 0.98
CA GLU A 6 -11.61 7.56 1.98
C GLU A 6 -10.14 7.85 1.68
N LEU A 7 -9.46 6.96 0.95
CA LEU A 7 -8.01 7.02 0.74
C LEU A 7 -7.68 6.81 -0.74
N TYR A 8 -7.38 7.92 -1.39
CA TYR A 8 -6.94 8.01 -2.78
C TYR A 8 -5.87 9.11 -2.88
N GLY A 9 -5.09 9.09 -3.96
CA GLY A 9 -3.94 9.98 -4.12
C GLY A 9 -4.26 11.25 -4.89
N ALA A 10 -3.23 11.82 -5.50
CA ALA A 10 -3.38 12.94 -6.42
C ALA A 10 -4.19 12.53 -7.69
N PRO A 11 -4.79 13.51 -8.39
CA PRO A 11 -5.36 13.30 -9.71
C PRO A 11 -4.36 12.67 -10.67
N THR A 12 -4.82 11.77 -11.54
CA THR A 12 -3.94 11.08 -12.50
C THR A 12 -4.71 10.59 -13.72
N ASP A 13 -4.01 10.57 -14.86
CA ASP A 13 -4.55 10.10 -16.15
C ASP A 13 -4.04 8.69 -16.52
N LEU A 14 -3.46 7.97 -15.55
CA LEU A 14 -2.95 6.62 -15.75
C LEU A 14 -4.09 5.62 -16.06
N PRO A 15 -3.83 4.56 -16.85
CA PRO A 15 -4.88 3.65 -17.28
C PRO A 15 -5.47 2.79 -16.15
N TRP A 16 -4.85 2.79 -14.96
CA TRP A 16 -5.35 2.13 -13.75
C TRP A 16 -5.85 3.13 -12.69
N ALA A 17 -6.13 4.38 -13.08
CA ALA A 17 -6.72 5.35 -12.18
C ALA A 17 -8.09 4.87 -11.67
N VAL A 18 -8.43 5.24 -10.45
CA VAL A 18 -9.72 4.93 -9.85
C VAL A 18 -10.63 6.14 -9.92
N TYR A 19 -11.90 5.89 -10.28
CA TYR A 19 -12.94 6.90 -10.21
C TYR A 19 -13.37 7.12 -8.75
N ILE A 20 -13.47 8.38 -8.34
CA ILE A 20 -13.96 8.77 -7.00
C ILE A 20 -15.24 9.59 -7.16
N ASP A 21 -16.26 9.31 -6.35
CA ASP A 21 -17.52 10.03 -6.37
C ASP A 21 -17.32 11.49 -5.95
N PRO A 22 -18.01 12.46 -6.58
CA PRO A 22 -17.85 13.88 -6.28
C PRO A 22 -17.99 14.25 -4.80
N GLN A 23 -18.81 13.51 -4.05
CA GLN A 23 -19.04 13.73 -2.61
C GLN A 23 -17.84 13.38 -1.73
N HIS A 24 -16.94 12.52 -2.22
CA HIS A 24 -15.76 12.07 -1.49
C HIS A 24 -14.48 12.78 -1.95
N ARG A 25 -14.56 13.67 -2.96
CA ARG A 25 -13.42 14.40 -3.51
C ARG A 25 -13.00 15.54 -2.58
N LEU A 26 -11.70 15.68 -2.35
CA LEU A 26 -11.12 16.79 -1.61
C LEU A 26 -11.08 18.05 -2.47
N GLU A 27 -11.50 19.20 -1.93
CA GLU A 27 -11.16 20.50 -2.51
C GLU A 27 -9.64 20.70 -2.39
N PRO A 28 -8.92 21.07 -3.48
CA PRO A 28 -9.36 21.79 -4.68
C PRO A 28 -9.62 20.92 -5.93
N PHE A 29 -9.60 19.60 -5.84
CA PHE A 29 -9.58 18.71 -7.00
C PHE A 29 -10.96 18.22 -7.45
N LEU A 30 -12.04 18.90 -7.11
CA LEU A 30 -13.42 18.47 -7.40
C LEU A 30 -13.68 18.20 -8.90
N GLU A 31 -12.99 18.91 -9.78
CA GLU A 31 -13.13 18.78 -11.24
C GLU A 31 -12.51 17.48 -11.79
N ASN A 32 -11.57 16.88 -11.06
CA ASN A 32 -10.94 15.63 -11.48
C ASN A 32 -11.80 14.44 -11.07
N ALA A 33 -12.00 13.50 -11.99
CA ALA A 33 -12.75 12.28 -11.70
C ALA A 33 -11.85 11.10 -11.33
N TYR A 34 -10.56 11.13 -11.73
CA TYR A 34 -9.64 10.00 -11.68
C TYR A 34 -8.43 10.29 -10.81
N TYR A 35 -8.09 9.34 -9.93
CA TYR A 35 -7.04 9.50 -8.92
C TYR A 35 -6.17 8.25 -8.82
N HIS A 36 -4.97 8.41 -8.24
CA HIS A 36 -4.13 7.28 -7.90
C HIS A 36 -4.82 6.37 -6.87
N PRO A 37 -4.93 5.05 -7.11
CA PRO A 37 -5.50 4.12 -6.14
C PRO A 37 -4.49 3.81 -5.02
N LEU A 38 -4.32 4.73 -4.07
CA LEU A 38 -3.39 4.57 -2.94
C LEU A 38 -3.65 3.27 -2.16
N PHE A 39 -4.93 2.94 -1.94
CA PHE A 39 -5.31 1.67 -1.32
C PHE A 39 -4.69 0.46 -2.03
N LEU A 40 -4.64 0.47 -3.37
CA LEU A 40 -4.06 -0.62 -4.15
C LEU A 40 -2.54 -0.68 -3.95
N TYR A 41 -1.86 0.47 -3.99
CA TYR A 41 -0.42 0.54 -3.76
C TYR A 41 -0.05 0.06 -2.35
N GLU A 42 -0.78 0.51 -1.33
CA GLU A 42 -0.64 0.05 0.05
C GLU A 42 -0.91 -1.46 0.16
N SER A 43 -1.95 -1.97 -0.50
CA SER A 43 -2.28 -3.40 -0.47
C SER A 43 -1.18 -4.24 -1.12
N ILE A 44 -0.65 -3.82 -2.27
CA ILE A 44 0.46 -4.50 -2.94
C ILE A 44 1.70 -4.50 -2.05
N TRP A 45 2.01 -3.36 -1.42
CA TRP A 45 3.14 -3.26 -0.51
C TRP A 45 2.99 -4.16 0.71
N ASN A 46 1.82 -4.17 1.35
CA ASN A 46 1.53 -5.04 2.48
C ASN A 46 1.61 -6.52 2.11
N LEU A 47 1.06 -6.91 0.96
CA LEU A 47 1.16 -8.29 0.46
C LEU A 47 2.61 -8.65 0.10
N GLY A 48 3.37 -7.74 -0.49
CA GLY A 48 4.79 -7.90 -0.77
C GLY A 48 5.61 -8.13 0.49
N ASN A 49 5.37 -7.33 1.54
CA ASN A 49 6.01 -7.50 2.84
C ASN A 49 5.63 -8.81 3.50
N LEU A 50 4.34 -9.18 3.48
CA LEU A 50 3.89 -10.46 4.00
C LEU A 50 4.57 -11.63 3.25
N ALA A 51 4.62 -11.57 1.93
CA ALA A 51 5.29 -12.57 1.10
C ALA A 51 6.80 -12.65 1.39
N LEU A 52 7.47 -11.50 1.54
CA LEU A 52 8.89 -11.42 1.90
C LEU A 52 9.15 -12.05 3.28
N LEU A 53 8.32 -11.73 4.28
CA LEU A 53 8.43 -12.28 5.63
C LEU A 53 8.19 -13.79 5.63
N ILE A 54 7.17 -14.28 4.92
CA ILE A 54 6.92 -15.73 4.77
C ILE A 54 8.08 -16.41 4.05
N TRP A 55 8.59 -15.81 2.97
CA TRP A 55 9.71 -16.35 2.22
C TRP A 55 10.99 -16.42 3.07
N LEU A 56 11.30 -15.36 3.81
CA LEU A 56 12.43 -15.34 4.74
C LEU A 56 12.25 -16.38 5.83
N ASN A 57 11.08 -16.46 6.46
CA ASN A 57 10.80 -17.48 7.48
C ASN A 57 10.98 -18.91 6.93
N ARG A 58 10.50 -19.18 5.70
CA ARG A 58 10.62 -20.50 5.06
C ARG A 58 12.04 -20.84 4.62
N ARG A 59 12.83 -19.85 4.19
CA ARG A 59 14.22 -20.04 3.73
C ARG A 59 15.23 -20.01 4.87
N GLY A 60 14.89 -19.28 5.93
CA GLY A 60 15.76 -19.01 7.07
C GLY A 60 15.88 -20.17 8.05
N GLY A 61 14.89 -21.07 8.16
CA GLY A 61 14.97 -22.24 9.03
C GLY A 61 15.50 -21.91 10.44
N ASP A 62 16.49 -22.67 10.93
CA ASP A 62 17.17 -22.47 12.22
C ASP A 62 18.16 -21.28 12.25
N ARG A 63 18.34 -20.55 11.14
CA ARG A 63 19.27 -19.40 11.06
C ARG A 63 18.62 -18.06 11.42
N LEU A 64 17.29 -17.98 11.44
CA LEU A 64 16.59 -16.78 11.87
C LEU A 64 16.46 -16.82 13.38
N GLU A 65 17.17 -15.92 14.06
CA GLU A 65 17.06 -15.79 15.50
C GLU A 65 15.81 -15.01 15.89
N LYS A 66 15.44 -15.08 17.18
CA LYS A 66 14.30 -14.34 17.73
C LYS A 66 14.58 -12.84 17.62
N GLY A 67 14.00 -12.20 16.61
CA GLY A 67 14.14 -10.75 16.39
C GLY A 67 14.44 -10.36 14.95
N ASP A 68 14.96 -11.27 14.12
CA ASP A 68 15.30 -10.96 12.74
C ASP A 68 14.07 -10.58 11.90
N LEU A 69 12.96 -11.31 12.10
CA LEU A 69 11.68 -10.99 11.47
C LEU A 69 11.15 -9.60 11.90
N PHE A 70 11.42 -9.17 13.13
CA PHE A 70 11.05 -7.85 13.63
C PHE A 70 11.92 -6.75 13.01
N LEU A 71 13.22 -6.99 12.85
CA LEU A 71 14.13 -6.06 12.17
C LEU A 71 13.77 -5.91 10.68
N VAL A 72 13.47 -7.03 10.01
CA VAL A 72 13.00 -6.99 8.62
C VAL A 72 11.69 -6.22 8.52
N TYR A 73 10.74 -6.48 9.43
CA TYR A 73 9.50 -5.72 9.49
C TYR A 73 9.77 -4.21 9.66
N LEU A 74 10.64 -3.81 10.59
CA LEU A 74 11.03 -2.41 10.79
C LEU A 74 11.59 -1.76 9.53
N VAL A 75 12.52 -2.43 8.86
CA VAL A 75 13.13 -1.94 7.61
C VAL A 75 12.06 -1.79 6.53
N THR A 76 11.25 -2.83 6.31
CA THR A 76 10.17 -2.79 5.30
C THR A 76 9.08 -1.76 5.61
N TYR A 77 8.80 -1.52 6.90
CA TYR A 77 7.87 -0.49 7.32
C TYR A 77 8.41 0.90 7.00
N PHE A 78 9.71 1.14 7.24
CA PHE A 78 10.37 2.40 6.90
C PHE A 78 10.38 2.70 5.40
N PHE A 79 10.57 1.69 4.56
CA PHE A 79 10.54 1.87 3.11
C PHE A 79 9.11 2.05 2.55
N GLY A 80 8.10 1.60 3.28
CA GLY A 80 6.70 1.70 2.89
C GLY A 80 5.97 2.95 3.35
N ARG A 81 6.61 3.78 4.15
CA ARG A 81 6.03 4.93 4.84
C ARG A 81 6.70 6.21 4.37
#